data_AF-W8ZHR6-F1
#
_entry.id   AF-W8ZHR6-F1
#
_cell.length_a   1.000
_cell.length_b   1.000
_cell.length_c   1.000
_cell.angle_alpha   90.00
_cell.angle_beta   90.00
_cell.angle_gamma   90.00
#
_symmetry.space_group_name_H-M   'P 1'
#
loop_
_entity.id
_entity.type
_entity.pdbx_description
1 polymer ?
#
loop_
_entity_poly.entity_id
_entity_poly.type
_entity_poly.pdbx_seq_one_letter_code
_entity_poly.pdbx_strand_id
1 'polypeptide(L)'
;MLLAYASAPEDMEAAQAELDKMFQLRLDIAKAQTAYQVYKAYGNQGLMDAMHEMAEAARKELKVQGVREAAYGDNVDLTPYFRRAAIEACDSDPLCMAQPMPLPLNPKYRLLLSLGVQEGIMRDWARTELTRLSAIEPSLQSAEDMQQKELQEKVARLRSAAASRILRTSGSCSRRSIEGSGFNR
;
A
#
# COMPACT_ATOMS: atom_id res chain seq x y z
N MET A 1 -41.36 -30.21 -22.13
CA MET A 1 -40.97 -28.96 -22.81
C MET A 1 -39.84 -28.35 -21.99
N LEU A 2 -38.60 -28.79 -22.25
CA LEU A 2 -37.38 -28.29 -21.61
C LEU A 2 -36.85 -27.17 -22.48
N LEU A 3 -37.15 -25.92 -22.11
CA LEU A 3 -36.56 -24.76 -22.76
C LEU A 3 -35.16 -24.53 -22.16
N ALA A 4 -34.18 -24.54 -23.05
CA ALA A 4 -32.78 -24.34 -22.78
C ALA A 4 -32.53 -23.03 -22.04
N TYR A 5 -31.99 -23.12 -20.82
CA TYR A 5 -31.33 -22.00 -20.16
C TYR A 5 -29.90 -21.92 -20.70
N ALA A 6 -29.75 -21.50 -21.95
CA ALA A 6 -28.46 -21.08 -22.47
C ALA A 6 -28.29 -19.60 -22.09
N SER A 7 -27.76 -19.34 -20.90
CA SER A 7 -27.28 -18.01 -20.52
C SER A 7 -26.25 -17.55 -21.56
N ALA A 8 -26.34 -16.31 -22.04
CA ALA A 8 -25.37 -15.78 -22.98
C ALA A 8 -23.96 -15.82 -22.36
N PRO A 9 -22.87 -15.93 -23.14
CA PRO A 9 -21.52 -15.92 -22.60
C PRO A 9 -21.23 -14.66 -21.75
N GLU A 10 -21.84 -13.53 -22.12
CA GLU A 10 -21.78 -12.27 -21.37
C GLU A 10 -22.43 -12.38 -19.97
N ASP A 11 -23.52 -13.12 -19.83
CA ASP A 11 -24.20 -13.36 -18.54
C ASP A 11 -23.34 -14.23 -17.61
N MET A 12 -22.59 -15.18 -18.18
CA MET A 12 -21.65 -16.01 -17.40
C MET A 12 -20.44 -15.21 -16.93
N GLU A 13 -19.91 -14.32 -17.77
CA GLU A 13 -18.79 -13.45 -17.39
C GLU A 13 -19.20 -12.46 -16.29
N ALA A 14 -20.39 -11.86 -16.40
CA ALA A 14 -20.94 -10.99 -15.36
C ALA A 14 -21.17 -11.74 -14.04
N ALA A 15 -21.74 -12.95 -14.09
CA ALA A 15 -21.93 -13.78 -12.90
C ALA A 15 -20.60 -14.18 -12.25
N GLN A 16 -19.58 -14.48 -13.04
CA GLN A 16 -18.24 -14.80 -12.52
C GLN A 16 -17.61 -13.58 -11.83
N ALA A 17 -17.73 -12.40 -12.43
CA ALA A 17 -17.23 -11.16 -11.84
C ALA A 17 -17.90 -10.83 -10.49
N GLU A 18 -19.20 -11.08 -10.36
CA GLU A 18 -19.91 -10.94 -9.08
C GLU A 18 -19.39 -11.93 -8.03
N LEU A 19 -19.20 -13.20 -8.40
CA LEU A 19 -18.64 -14.21 -7.49
C LEU A 19 -17.22 -13.87 -7.04
N ASP A 20 -16.38 -13.40 -7.95
CA ASP A 20 -15.00 -12.99 -7.65
C ASP A 20 -14.99 -11.80 -6.68
N LYS A 21 -15.92 -10.84 -6.87
CA LYS A 21 -16.10 -9.72 -5.95
C LYS A 21 -16.52 -10.20 -4.55
N MET A 22 -17.48 -11.11 -4.45
CA MET A 22 -17.92 -11.70 -3.17
C MET A 22 -16.80 -12.48 -2.48
N PHE A 23 -15.93 -13.13 -3.26
CA PHE A 23 -14.76 -13.82 -2.74
C PHE A 23 -13.72 -12.83 -2.21
N GLN A 24 -13.46 -11.77 -2.96
CA GLN A 24 -12.53 -10.72 -2.54
C GLN A 24 -12.97 -10.05 -1.24
N LEU A 25 -14.25 -9.71 -1.10
CA LEU A 25 -14.78 -9.13 0.15
C LEU A 25 -14.58 -10.05 1.36
N ARG A 26 -14.75 -11.37 1.20
CA ARG A 26 -14.46 -12.32 2.27
C ARG A 26 -12.96 -12.42 2.59
N LEU A 27 -12.11 -12.33 1.56
CA LEU A 27 -10.66 -12.24 1.76
C LEU A 27 -10.25 -10.95 2.47
N ASP A 28 -10.93 -9.83 2.19
CA ASP A 28 -10.67 -8.55 2.84
C ASP A 28 -11.04 -8.61 4.33
N ILE A 29 -12.15 -9.27 4.69
CA ILE A 29 -12.48 -9.55 6.10
C ILE A 29 -11.42 -10.46 6.74
N ALA A 30 -11.00 -11.53 6.05
CA ALA A 30 -9.96 -12.42 6.55
C ALA A 30 -8.63 -11.69 6.80
N LYS A 31 -8.22 -10.82 5.86
CA LYS A 31 -7.04 -9.96 5.97
C LYS A 31 -7.19 -9.01 7.17
N ALA A 32 -8.32 -8.31 7.27
CA ALA A 32 -8.59 -7.37 8.35
C ALA A 32 -8.58 -8.04 9.74
N GLN A 33 -9.24 -9.19 9.89
CA GLN A 33 -9.22 -9.96 11.15
C GLN A 33 -7.81 -10.43 11.52
N THR A 34 -7.02 -10.87 10.52
CA THR A 34 -5.63 -11.30 10.73
C THR A 34 -4.75 -10.12 11.18
N ALA A 35 -4.85 -8.99 10.49
CA ALA A 35 -4.12 -7.77 10.83
C ALA A 35 -4.53 -7.22 12.22
N TYR A 36 -5.82 -7.27 12.56
CA TYR A 36 -6.33 -6.91 13.87
C TYR A 36 -5.64 -7.70 14.99
N GLN A 37 -5.48 -9.01 14.82
CA GLN A 37 -4.79 -9.85 15.82
C GLN A 37 -3.32 -9.44 16.00
N VAL A 38 -2.63 -9.10 14.91
CA VAL A 38 -1.24 -8.59 14.97
C VAL A 38 -1.19 -7.25 15.70
N TYR A 39 -2.03 -6.28 15.33
CA TYR A 39 -2.06 -4.97 15.98
C TYR A 39 -2.44 -5.06 17.46
N LYS A 40 -3.36 -5.98 17.81
CA LYS A 40 -3.70 -6.29 19.20
C LYS A 40 -2.51 -6.85 19.97
N ALA A 41 -1.69 -7.72 19.37
CA ALA A 41 -0.49 -8.25 20.01
C ALA A 41 0.54 -7.14 20.34
N TYR A 42 0.57 -6.07 19.54
CA TYR A 42 1.42 -4.89 19.75
C TYR A 42 0.75 -3.75 20.52
N GLY A 43 -0.55 -3.86 20.83
CA GLY A 43 -1.30 -2.85 21.58
C GLY A 43 -1.63 -1.57 20.78
N ASN A 44 -1.65 -1.65 19.44
CA ASN A 44 -1.92 -0.50 18.60
C ASN A 44 -3.44 -0.34 18.35
N GLN A 45 -4.12 0.35 19.27
CA GLN A 45 -5.58 0.52 19.21
C GLN A 45 -6.06 1.24 17.94
N GLY A 46 -5.35 2.27 17.49
CA GLY A 46 -5.74 3.03 16.30
C GLY A 46 -5.76 2.16 15.03
N LEU A 47 -4.76 1.29 14.86
CA LEU A 47 -4.74 0.35 13.74
C LEU A 47 -5.74 -0.82 13.93
N MET A 48 -6.01 -1.22 15.17
CA MET A 48 -7.09 -2.19 15.47
C MET A 48 -8.45 -1.66 15.02
N ASP A 49 -8.79 -0.41 15.37
CA ASP A 49 -10.05 0.21 15.02
C ASP A 49 -10.18 0.34 13.49
N ALA A 50 -9.11 0.75 12.80
CA ALA A 50 -9.08 0.82 11.34
C ALA A 50 -9.33 -0.55 10.67
N MET A 51 -8.75 -1.64 11.20
CA MET A 51 -9.01 -2.99 10.69
C MET A 51 -10.44 -3.45 10.98
N HIS A 52 -11.00 -3.08 12.13
CA HIS A 52 -12.39 -3.36 12.44
C HIS A 52 -13.33 -2.65 11.45
N GLU A 53 -13.10 -1.36 11.17
CA GLU A 53 -13.86 -0.58 10.18
C GLU A 53 -13.76 -1.18 8.77
N MET A 54 -12.57 -1.63 8.36
CA MET A 54 -12.37 -2.30 7.07
C MET A 54 -13.19 -3.59 6.96
N ALA A 55 -13.20 -4.41 8.02
CA ALA A 55 -14.03 -5.61 8.07
C ALA A 55 -15.52 -5.24 7.98
N GLU A 56 -15.99 -4.26 8.74
CA GLU A 56 -17.38 -3.79 8.72
C GLU A 56 -17.82 -3.28 7.35
N ALA A 57 -16.95 -2.55 6.65
CA ALA A 57 -17.24 -2.08 5.30
C ALA A 57 -17.47 -3.26 4.33
N ALA A 58 -16.59 -4.28 4.38
CA ALA A 58 -16.74 -5.47 3.54
C ALA A 58 -17.99 -6.29 3.90
N ARG A 59 -18.34 -6.40 5.19
CA ARG A 59 -19.58 -7.06 5.65
C ARG A 59 -20.83 -6.37 5.12
N LYS A 60 -20.86 -5.03 5.16
CA LYS A 60 -21.97 -4.23 4.60
C LYS A 60 -22.13 -4.47 3.11
N GLU A 61 -21.03 -4.56 2.38
CA GLU A 61 -21.09 -4.80 0.94
C GLU A 61 -21.56 -6.23 0.60
N LEU A 62 -21.11 -7.25 1.33
CA LEU A 62 -21.62 -8.62 1.20
C LEU A 62 -23.11 -8.72 1.50
N LYS A 63 -23.61 -7.92 2.46
CA LYS A 63 -25.03 -7.85 2.79
C LYS A 63 -25.86 -7.28 1.63
N VAL A 64 -25.36 -6.24 0.98
CA VAL A 64 -26.00 -5.64 -0.21
C VAL A 64 -26.06 -6.65 -1.36
N GLN A 65 -25.04 -7.50 -1.49
CA GLN A 65 -24.99 -8.59 -2.48
C GLN A 65 -25.85 -9.81 -2.10
N GLY A 66 -26.59 -9.76 -1.00
CA GLY A 66 -27.51 -10.84 -0.59
C GLY A 66 -26.82 -12.08 -0.02
N VAL A 67 -25.54 -11.98 0.36
CA VAL A 67 -24.84 -13.08 1.03
C VAL A 67 -25.41 -13.27 2.42
N ARG A 68 -25.59 -14.51 2.86
CA ARG A 68 -26.07 -14.80 4.22
C ARG A 68 -24.98 -14.48 5.25
N GLU A 69 -25.36 -13.75 6.30
CA GLU A 69 -24.46 -13.35 7.39
C GLU A 69 -23.76 -14.55 8.08
N ALA A 70 -24.36 -15.75 8.04
CA ALA A 70 -23.71 -16.97 8.53
C ALA A 70 -22.34 -17.28 7.87
N ALA A 71 -22.06 -16.69 6.70
CA ALA A 71 -20.80 -16.86 5.99
C ALA A 71 -19.72 -15.81 6.33
N TYR A 72 -20.07 -14.68 6.95
CA TYR A 72 -19.13 -13.54 7.13
C TYR A 72 -19.40 -12.62 8.34
N GLY A 73 -20.41 -12.93 9.15
CA GLY A 73 -20.84 -12.10 10.27
C GLY A 73 -19.77 -11.95 11.36
N ASP A 74 -20.06 -11.13 12.36
CA ASP A 74 -19.07 -10.70 13.36
C ASP A 74 -18.44 -11.85 14.16
N ASN A 75 -19.23 -12.89 14.42
CA ASN A 75 -18.80 -14.08 15.16
C ASN A 75 -18.12 -15.13 14.27
N VAL A 76 -17.92 -14.86 12.98
CA VAL A 76 -17.28 -15.78 12.04
C VAL A 76 -15.80 -15.47 11.96
N ASP A 77 -14.97 -16.45 12.33
CA ASP A 77 -13.53 -16.39 12.11
C ASP A 77 -13.20 -16.74 10.66
N LEU A 78 -12.80 -15.73 9.89
CA LEU A 78 -12.35 -15.86 8.52
C LEU A 78 -10.82 -15.86 8.39
N THR A 79 -10.07 -15.72 9.49
CA THR A 79 -8.60 -15.74 9.45
C THR A 79 -8.00 -16.98 8.76
N PRO A 80 -8.59 -18.20 8.84
CA PRO A 80 -8.04 -19.37 8.13
C PRO A 80 -8.04 -19.24 6.59
N TYR A 81 -8.85 -18.34 6.03
CA TYR A 81 -8.87 -18.07 4.59
C TYR A 81 -7.70 -17.19 4.13
N PHE A 82 -7.05 -16.47 5.04
CA PHE A 82 -5.84 -15.71 4.75
C PHE A 82 -4.61 -16.63 4.83
N ARG A 83 -4.23 -17.25 3.70
CA ARG A 83 -3.18 -18.28 3.64
C ARG A 83 -1.74 -17.76 3.64
N ARG A 84 -1.52 -16.50 3.98
CA ARG A 84 -0.19 -15.85 4.00
C ARG A 84 0.26 -15.64 5.44
N ALA A 85 1.52 -15.26 5.65
CA ALA A 85 2.00 -14.95 6.99
C ALA A 85 1.19 -13.78 7.59
N ALA A 86 0.85 -13.84 8.88
CA ALA A 86 -0.01 -12.83 9.52
C ALA A 86 0.50 -11.39 9.35
N ILE A 87 1.82 -11.20 9.34
CA ILE A 87 2.43 -9.88 9.14
C ILE A 87 2.18 -9.31 7.73
N GLU A 88 1.89 -10.15 6.73
CA GLU A 88 1.55 -9.72 5.37
C GLU A 88 0.10 -9.22 5.27
N ALA A 89 -0.72 -9.41 6.30
CA ALA A 89 -2.02 -8.78 6.40
C ALA A 89 -1.91 -7.30 6.82
N CYS A 90 -0.80 -6.91 7.44
CA CYS A 90 -0.57 -5.55 7.93
C CYS A 90 -0.03 -4.65 6.82
N ASP A 91 -0.79 -3.59 6.48
CA ASP A 91 -0.32 -2.55 5.56
C ASP A 91 0.54 -1.50 6.29
N SER A 92 0.29 -1.30 7.58
CA SER A 92 1.02 -0.36 8.44
C SER A 92 1.88 -1.05 9.48
N ASP A 93 2.96 -0.38 9.89
CA ASP A 93 3.85 -0.83 10.95
C ASP A 93 3.11 -0.90 12.29
N PRO A 94 3.01 -2.10 12.92
CA PRO A 94 2.32 -2.27 14.19
C PRO A 94 2.96 -1.51 15.36
N LEU A 95 4.24 -1.17 15.28
CA LEU A 95 4.97 -0.45 16.34
C LEU A 95 4.80 1.07 16.26
N CYS A 96 4.29 1.61 15.14
CA CYS A 96 4.11 3.05 14.98
C CYS A 96 2.77 3.50 15.59
N MET A 97 2.83 4.10 16.77
CA MET A 97 1.63 4.50 17.54
C MET A 97 1.12 5.92 17.21
N ALA A 98 2.01 6.80 16.74
CA ALA A 98 1.67 8.21 16.52
C ALA A 98 0.86 8.42 15.23
N GLN A 99 1.19 7.69 14.18
CA GLN A 99 0.53 7.77 12.87
C GLN A 99 0.75 6.45 12.10
N PRO A 100 -0.19 6.04 11.23
CA PRO A 100 0.00 4.86 10.39
C PRO A 100 1.17 5.08 9.42
N MET A 101 2.28 4.37 9.65
CA MET A 101 3.42 4.34 8.73
C MET A 101 3.38 3.04 7.93
N PRO A 102 3.77 3.05 6.64
CA PRO A 102 3.80 1.83 5.84
C PRO A 102 4.74 0.79 6.44
N LEU A 103 4.36 -0.49 6.39
CA LEU A 103 5.17 -1.57 6.92
C LEU A 103 6.53 -1.67 6.20
N PRO A 104 7.67 -1.53 6.90
CA PRO A 104 9.00 -1.58 6.28
C PRO A 104 9.22 -2.84 5.45
N LEU A 105 9.87 -2.69 4.28
CA LEU A 105 10.15 -3.82 3.37
C LEU A 105 11.32 -4.70 3.84
N ASN A 106 12.00 -4.33 4.92
CA ASN A 106 13.14 -5.07 5.44
C ASN A 106 12.73 -6.48 5.92
N PRO A 107 13.27 -7.57 5.33
CA PRO A 107 12.86 -8.92 5.68
C PRO A 107 13.26 -9.34 7.10
N LYS A 108 14.39 -8.83 7.63
CA LYS A 108 14.80 -9.09 9.03
C LYS A 108 13.80 -8.45 9.99
N TYR A 109 13.39 -7.21 9.72
CA TYR A 109 12.41 -6.50 10.54
C TYR A 109 11.05 -7.21 10.54
N ARG A 110 10.56 -7.60 9.35
CA ARG A 110 9.30 -8.36 9.23
C ARG A 110 9.33 -9.71 9.94
N LEU A 111 10.46 -10.41 9.89
CA LEU A 111 10.66 -11.66 10.64
C LEU A 111 10.60 -11.41 12.16
N LEU A 112 11.25 -10.35 12.65
CA LEU A 112 11.17 -10.00 14.07
C LEU A 112 9.74 -9.62 14.47
N LEU A 113 9.03 -8.89 13.62
CA LEU A 113 7.61 -8.57 13.85
C LEU A 113 6.75 -9.84 13.92
N SER A 114 6.97 -10.83 13.06
CA SER A 114 6.21 -12.08 13.12
C SER A 114 6.52 -12.89 14.37
N LEU A 115 7.79 -12.96 14.80
CA LEU A 115 8.20 -13.61 16.05
C LEU A 115 7.66 -12.88 17.28
N GLY A 116 7.57 -11.55 17.25
CA GLY A 116 7.05 -10.74 18.35
C GLY A 116 5.54 -10.85 18.60
N VAL A 117 4.81 -11.48 17.67
CA VAL A 117 3.38 -11.83 17.84
C VAL A 117 3.22 -13.16 18.56
N GLN A 118 4.13 -14.12 18.33
CA GLN A 118 4.10 -15.47 18.92
C GLN A 118 4.20 -15.43 20.46
N GLU A 119 4.11 -16.58 21.12
CA GLU A 119 4.26 -16.70 22.57
C GLU A 119 5.65 -17.25 22.96
N GLY A 120 6.07 -17.00 24.19
CA GLY A 120 7.30 -17.56 24.78
C GLY A 120 8.58 -16.74 24.51
N ILE A 121 9.73 -17.37 24.74
CA ILE A 121 11.06 -16.70 24.78
C ILE A 121 11.38 -15.96 23.47
N MET A 122 10.94 -16.52 22.34
CA MET A 122 11.16 -15.91 21.02
C MET A 122 10.44 -14.57 20.87
N ARG A 123 9.26 -14.40 21.50
CA ARG A 123 8.55 -13.12 21.54
C ARG A 123 9.39 -12.06 22.22
N ASP A 124 9.86 -12.37 23.43
CA ASP A 124 10.55 -11.41 24.28
C ASP A 124 11.89 -11.00 23.66
N TRP A 125 12.62 -11.98 23.12
CA TRP A 125 13.83 -11.72 22.35
C TRP A 125 13.55 -10.85 21.12
N ALA A 126 12.53 -11.18 20.32
CA ALA A 126 12.20 -10.42 19.11
C ALA A 126 11.78 -8.98 19.44
N ARG A 127 10.98 -8.77 20.49
CA ARG A 127 10.58 -7.43 20.96
C ARG A 127 11.77 -6.62 21.47
N THR A 128 12.73 -7.26 22.13
CA THR A 128 13.96 -6.61 22.58
C THR A 128 14.82 -6.17 21.38
N GLU A 129 14.99 -7.03 20.39
CA GLU A 129 15.73 -6.68 19.17
C GLU A 129 14.99 -5.63 18.32
N LEU A 130 13.66 -5.67 18.24
CA LEU A 130 12.85 -4.62 17.60
C LEU A 130 13.06 -3.26 18.26
N THR A 131 13.05 -3.21 19.59
CA THR A 131 13.31 -1.97 20.36
C THR A 131 14.71 -1.42 20.06
N ARG A 132 15.69 -2.32 19.90
CA ARG A 132 17.05 -1.95 19.52
C ARG A 132 17.11 -1.39 18.10
N LEU A 133 16.37 -1.97 17.16
CA LEU A 133 16.32 -1.53 15.76
C LEU A 133 15.52 -0.23 15.59
N SER A 134 14.37 -0.09 16.25
CA SER A 134 13.56 1.13 16.21
C SER A 134 14.25 2.32 16.90
N ALA A 135 15.18 2.05 17.83
CA ALA A 135 16.06 3.08 18.39
C ALA A 135 17.13 3.57 17.38
N ILE A 136 17.44 2.78 16.34
CA ILE A 136 18.41 3.11 15.28
C ILE A 136 17.69 3.76 14.09
N GLU A 137 16.46 3.36 13.76
CA GLU A 137 15.71 3.84 12.59
C GLU A 137 15.53 5.37 12.45
N PRO A 138 15.29 6.19 13.49
CA PRO A 138 15.22 7.64 13.31
C PRO A 138 16.53 8.23 12.76
N SER A 139 17.67 7.57 12.97
CA SER A 139 18.97 7.97 12.38
C SER A 139 19.13 7.54 10.92
N LEU A 140 18.40 6.50 10.47
CA LEU A 140 18.42 6.02 9.09
C LEU A 140 17.39 6.74 8.22
N GLN A 141 16.17 6.95 8.72
CA GLN A 141 15.13 7.72 8.02
C GLN A 141 15.54 9.17 7.82
N SER A 142 16.16 9.81 8.83
CA SER A 142 16.72 11.15 8.66
C SER A 142 17.87 11.21 7.64
N ALA A 143 18.65 10.13 7.50
CA ALA A 143 19.71 10.06 6.49
C ALA A 143 19.14 9.85 5.07
N GLU A 144 18.14 8.98 4.92
CA GLU A 144 17.44 8.75 3.65
C GLU A 144 16.66 10.00 3.21
N ASP A 145 15.96 10.66 4.12
CA ASP A 145 15.25 11.92 3.88
C ASP A 145 16.22 13.05 3.45
N MET A 146 17.39 13.14 4.09
CA MET A 146 18.44 14.08 3.67
C MET A 146 18.95 13.77 2.27
N GLN A 147 19.20 12.50 1.95
CA GLN A 147 19.63 12.09 0.61
C GLN A 147 18.56 12.35 -0.45
N GLN A 148 17.29 12.09 -0.14
CA GLN A 148 16.17 12.37 -1.03
C GLN A 148 16.00 13.87 -1.26
N LYS A 149 16.15 14.69 -0.22
CA LYS A 149 16.12 16.15 -0.34
C LYS A 149 17.27 16.67 -1.22
N GLU A 150 18.47 16.14 -1.03
CA GLU A 150 19.63 16.49 -1.86
C GLU A 150 19.42 16.07 -3.33
N LEU A 151 18.87 14.88 -3.57
CA LEU A 151 18.51 14.42 -4.91
C LEU A 151 17.43 15.30 -5.55
N GLN A 152 16.39 15.69 -4.79
CA GLN A 152 15.35 16.59 -5.28
C GLN A 152 15.93 17.96 -5.64
N GLU A 153 16.83 18.52 -4.83
CA GLU A 153 17.54 19.76 -5.16
C GLU A 153 18.40 19.61 -6.42
N LYS A 154 19.15 18.51 -6.57
CA LYS A 154 19.94 18.23 -7.78
C LYS A 154 19.05 18.15 -9.01
N VAL A 155 17.94 17.42 -8.94
CA VAL A 155 16.96 17.32 -10.03
C VAL A 155 16.36 18.68 -10.36
N ALA A 156 16.00 19.49 -9.36
CA ALA A 156 15.46 20.84 -9.57
C ALA A 156 16.48 21.76 -10.27
N ARG A 157 17.75 21.70 -9.86
CA ARG A 157 18.85 22.45 -10.51
C ARG A 157 19.08 22.01 -11.95
N LEU A 158 19.02 20.71 -12.23
CA LEU A 158 19.16 20.19 -13.60
C LEU A 158 18.00 20.62 -14.48
N ARG A 159 16.76 20.59 -13.96
CA ARG A 159 15.57 21.06 -14.68
C ARG A 159 15.65 22.56 -15.01
N SER A 160 16.07 23.41 -14.06
CA SER A 160 16.21 24.85 -14.30
C SER A 160 17.37 25.18 -15.26
N ALA A 161 18.49 24.45 -15.18
CA ALA A 161 19.60 24.57 -16.11
C ALA A 161 19.22 24.15 -17.54
N ALA A 162 18.44 23.07 -17.68
CA ALA A 162 17.91 22.62 -18.97
C ALA A 162 16.95 23.65 -19.58
N ALA A 163 16.01 24.19 -18.80
CA ALA A 163 15.10 25.25 -19.24
C ALA A 163 15.87 26.50 -19.73
N SER A 164 16.91 26.90 -18.99
CA SER A 164 17.77 28.03 -19.34
C SER A 164 18.67 27.78 -20.57
N ARG A 165 18.95 26.51 -20.90
CA ARG A 165 19.71 26.12 -22.09
C ARG A 165 18.82 26.15 -23.33
N ILE A 166 17.57 25.68 -23.22
CA ILE A 166 16.56 25.72 -24.29
C ILE A 166 16.28 27.17 -24.73
N LEU A 167 16.10 28.09 -23.76
CA LEU A 167 15.87 29.51 -24.05
C LEU A 167 17.07 30.19 -24.74
N ARG A 168 18.30 29.76 -24.45
CA ARG A 168 19.50 30.29 -25.10
C ARG A 168 19.66 29.78 -26.53
N THR A 169 19.29 28.54 -26.82
CA THR A 169 19.35 27.97 -28.18
C THR A 169 18.23 28.47 -29.09
N SER A 170 17.05 28.80 -28.55
CA SER A 170 15.96 29.41 -29.33
C SER A 170 16.17 30.90 -29.58
N GLY A 171 16.87 31.63 -28.70
CA GLY A 171 17.24 33.03 -28.89
C GLY A 171 18.35 33.25 -29.93
N SER A 172 19.23 32.28 -30.17
CA SER A 172 20.31 32.38 -31.16
C SER A 172 19.88 32.20 -32.62
N CYS A 173 18.66 31.72 -32.88
CA CYS A 173 18.18 31.46 -34.24
C CYS A 173 17.44 32.65 -34.90
N SER A 174 17.25 33.78 -34.21
CA SER A 174 16.46 34.93 -34.69
C SER A 174 17.27 36.21 -34.99
N ARG A 175 18.59 36.14 -35.16
CA ARG A 175 19.43 37.25 -35.65
C ARG A 175 20.37 36.81 -36.76
N ARG A 176 19.82 36.41 -37.92
CA ARG A 176 20.58 36.36 -39.17
C ARG A 176 19.64 36.48 -40.37
N SER A 177 19.01 37.63 -40.54
CA SER A 177 18.42 38.07 -41.80
C SER A 177 18.21 39.57 -41.71
N ILE A 178 18.46 40.26 -42.82
CA ILE A 178 18.46 41.71 -43.02
C ILE A 178 19.82 42.35 -42.67
N GLU A 179 20.77 42.24 -43.60
CA GLU A 179 21.51 43.41 -44.13
C GLU A 179 22.35 42.99 -45.35
N GLY A 180 22.18 43.71 -46.45
CA GLY A 180 23.22 43.84 -47.48
C GLY A 180 23.01 43.09 -48.81
N SER A 181 22.20 43.65 -49.71
CA SER A 181 22.53 43.60 -51.15
C SER A 181 21.80 44.73 -51.90
N GLY A 182 22.38 45.93 -51.82
CA GLY A 182 22.25 46.93 -52.88
C GLY A 182 23.52 46.85 -53.72
N PHE A 183 23.40 46.49 -55.00
CA PHE A 183 24.50 46.56 -55.96
C PHE A 183 24.01 47.31 -57.20
N ASN A 184 24.62 48.48 -57.42
CA ASN A 184 24.39 49.39 -58.54
C ASN A 184 24.81 48.77 -59.89
N ARG A 185 24.09 49.15 -60.94
CA ARG A 185 24.65 49.44 -62.27
C ARG A 185 24.40 50.89 -62.60
#